data_AF-A0AA43D4F0-F1
#
_entry.id   AF-A0AA43D4F0-F1
#
_cell.length_a   1.000
_cell.length_b   1.000
_cell.length_c   1.000
_cell.angle_alpha   90.00
_cell.angle_beta   90.00
_cell.angle_gamma   90.00
#
_symmetry.space_group_name_H-M   'P 1'
#
loop_
_entity.id
_entity.type
_entity.pdbx_description
1 polymer ?
#
loop_
_entity_poly.entity_id
_entity_poly.type
_entity_poly.pdbx_seq_one_letter_code
_entity_poly.pdbx_strand_id
1 'polypeptide(L)'
;MIKKGILISALLLGSIISNGQRVGSSPEYIKALTSEWKGERFPDGRPKVSDAILARLKNISIEEAWGVLRNRGYHNQFEGDWQVIWPDSAMTGRVVTAQYMPLRPDL
;
A
#
# COMPACT_ATOMS: atom_id res chain seq x y z
N MET A 1 41.99 12.13 27.63
CA MET A 1 40.61 12.67 27.46
C MET A 1 40.24 12.86 25.99
N ILE A 2 41.11 13.44 25.16
CA ILE A 2 40.86 13.69 23.71
C ILE A 2 40.47 12.44 22.91
N LYS A 3 41.15 11.29 23.12
CA LYS A 3 40.85 10.03 22.41
C LYS A 3 39.45 9.48 22.70
N LYS A 4 38.92 9.69 23.92
CA LYS A 4 37.55 9.29 24.30
C LYS A 4 36.51 10.21 23.63
N GLY A 5 36.81 11.50 23.50
CA GLY A 5 35.94 12.45 22.80
C GLY A 5 35.80 12.16 21.31
N ILE A 6 36.89 11.78 20.64
CA ILE A 6 36.87 11.38 19.22
C ILE A 6 36.02 10.12 19.02
N LEU A 7 36.17 9.12 19.90
CA LEU A 7 35.40 7.87 19.81
C LEU A 7 33.90 8.08 20.01
N ILE A 8 33.51 8.94 20.97
CA ILE A 8 32.10 9.28 21.22
C ILE A 8 31.51 10.04 20.03
N SER A 9 32.26 10.98 19.45
CA SER A 9 31.82 11.74 18.28
C SER A 9 31.61 10.82 17.06
N ALA A 10 32.53 9.88 16.83
CA ALA A 10 32.41 8.90 15.75
C ALA A 10 31.18 7.97 15.93
N LEU A 11 30.88 7.54 17.16
CA LEU A 11 29.70 6.72 17.48
C LEU A 11 28.38 7.49 17.29
N LEU A 12 28.35 8.77 17.65
CA LEU A 12 27.19 9.66 17.45
C LEU A 12 26.96 9.95 15.96
N LEU A 13 28.02 10.15 15.19
CA LEU A 13 27.93 10.31 13.73
C LEU A 13 27.44 9.03 13.03
N GLY A 14 27.92 7.86 13.45
CA GLY A 14 27.51 6.57 12.89
C GLY A 14 26.04 6.23 13.11
N SER A 15 25.47 6.63 14.25
CA SER A 15 24.07 6.34 14.58
C SER A 15 23.05 7.18 13.79
N ILE A 16 23.46 8.32 13.21
CA ILE A 16 22.62 9.16 12.34
C ILE A 16 22.44 8.51 10.94
N ILE A 17 23.31 7.58 10.55
CA ILE A 17 23.29 6.90 9.22
C ILE A 17 22.45 5.60 9.25
N SER A 18 21.89 5.26 10.42
CA SER A 18 21.05 4.06 10.60
C SER A 18 19.74 4.19 9.82
N ASN A 19 19.61 3.50 8.70
CA ASN A 19 18.34 3.39 7.99
C ASN A 19 17.59 2.14 8.48
N GLY A 20 16.48 2.34 9.18
CA GLY A 20 15.58 1.25 9.55
C GLY A 20 14.82 0.70 8.32
N GLN A 21 14.24 -0.49 8.46
CA GLN A 21 13.42 -1.08 7.40
C GLN A 21 12.19 -0.22 7.13
N ARG A 22 12.09 0.32 5.90
CA ARG A 22 10.90 1.05 5.45
C ARG A 22 9.87 0.04 4.96
N VAL A 23 8.95 -0.34 5.85
CA VAL A 23 7.86 -1.28 5.54
C VAL A 23 6.78 -0.64 4.66
N GLY A 24 6.65 0.69 4.68
CA GLY A 24 5.68 1.43 3.88
C GLY A 24 6.30 2.43 2.89
N SER A 25 5.57 2.71 1.81
CA SER A 25 5.91 3.76 0.85
C SER A 25 5.67 5.16 1.42
N SER A 26 6.48 6.15 1.02
CA SER A 26 6.23 7.54 1.41
C SER A 26 5.05 8.15 0.65
N PRO A 27 4.37 9.18 1.19
CA PRO A 27 3.29 9.87 0.48
C PRO A 27 3.70 10.45 -0.87
N GLU A 28 4.93 10.94 -0.99
CA GLU A 28 5.50 11.51 -2.21
C GLU A 28 5.66 10.42 -3.28
N TYR A 29 6.15 9.25 -2.88
CA TYR A 29 6.29 8.11 -3.76
C TYR A 29 4.92 7.64 -4.29
N ILE A 30 3.91 7.54 -3.41
CA ILE A 30 2.54 7.18 -3.81
C ILE A 30 1.96 8.22 -4.78
N LYS A 31 2.16 9.51 -4.51
CA LYS A 31 1.73 10.59 -5.41
C LYS A 31 2.42 10.53 -6.77
N ALA A 32 3.71 10.17 -6.81
CA ALA A 32 4.45 10.00 -8.06
C ALA A 32 3.88 8.84 -8.89
N LEU A 33 3.62 7.68 -8.27
CA LEU A 33 3.01 6.52 -8.93
C LEU A 33 1.59 6.79 -9.43
N THR A 34 0.86 7.68 -8.76
CA THR A 34 -0.55 8.01 -9.07
C THR A 34 -0.71 9.44 -9.55
N SER A 35 0.27 9.97 -10.28
CA SER A 35 0.37 11.39 -10.65
C SER A 35 -0.78 11.89 -11.53
N GLU A 36 -1.45 10.98 -12.26
CA GLU A 36 -2.64 11.27 -13.06
C GLU A 36 -3.86 11.62 -12.20
N TRP A 37 -3.94 11.13 -10.96
CA TRP A 37 -5.08 11.43 -10.08
C TRP A 37 -5.05 12.88 -9.58
N LYS A 38 -6.13 13.62 -9.86
CA LYS A 38 -6.29 15.05 -9.50
C LYS A 38 -7.33 15.31 -8.39
N GLY A 39 -7.98 14.27 -7.89
CA GLY A 39 -9.00 14.38 -6.83
C GLY A 39 -8.42 14.45 -5.42
N GLU A 40 -9.30 14.35 -4.42
CA GLU A 40 -8.94 14.27 -3.01
C GLU A 40 -7.99 13.08 -2.75
N ARG A 41 -7.12 13.21 -1.75
CA ARG A 41 -6.17 12.19 -1.31
C ARG A 41 -6.19 12.06 0.21
N PHE A 42 -5.85 10.88 0.69
CA PHE A 42 -5.57 10.67 2.11
C PHE A 42 -4.24 11.34 2.52
N PRO A 43 -3.98 11.56 3.83
CA PRO A 43 -2.71 12.11 4.31
C PRO A 43 -1.47 11.32 3.87
N ASP A 44 -1.63 10.00 3.66
CA ASP A 44 -0.59 9.10 3.15
C ASP A 44 -0.37 9.20 1.62
N GLY A 45 -1.05 10.12 0.93
CA GLY A 45 -0.89 10.39 -0.50
C GLY A 45 -1.76 9.52 -1.42
N ARG A 46 -2.44 8.48 -0.91
CA ARG A 46 -3.28 7.60 -1.74
C ARG A 46 -4.50 8.35 -2.32
N PRO A 47 -4.89 8.09 -3.58
CA PRO A 47 -6.15 8.55 -4.13
C PRO A 47 -7.34 8.21 -3.22
N LYS A 48 -8.16 9.22 -2.89
CA LYS A 48 -9.39 9.03 -2.13
C LYS A 48 -10.58 9.03 -3.09
N VAL A 49 -10.93 7.84 -3.58
CA VAL A 49 -12.16 7.60 -4.36
C VAL A 49 -13.36 7.89 -3.45
N SER A 50 -14.46 8.47 -3.96
CA SER A 50 -15.64 8.80 -3.15
C SER A 50 -16.46 7.55 -2.78
N ASP A 51 -17.21 7.61 -1.67
CA ASP A 51 -18.06 6.48 -1.23
C ASP A 51 -19.17 6.17 -2.23
N ALA A 52 -19.67 7.18 -2.95
CA ALA A 52 -20.68 7.02 -3.99
C ALA A 52 -20.20 6.09 -5.12
N ILE A 53 -18.91 6.13 -5.48
CA ILE A 53 -18.35 5.21 -6.48
C ILE A 53 -18.32 3.78 -5.94
N LEU A 54 -17.94 3.59 -4.68
CA LEU A 54 -17.91 2.27 -4.05
C LEU A 54 -19.32 1.67 -3.97
N ALA A 55 -20.31 2.46 -3.55
CA ALA A 55 -21.71 2.02 -3.49
C ALA A 55 -22.25 1.59 -4.87
N ARG A 56 -21.85 2.28 -5.94
CA ARG A 56 -22.20 1.89 -7.32
C ARG A 56 -21.49 0.61 -7.74
N LEU A 57 -20.19 0.49 -7.44
CA LEU A 57 -19.37 -0.67 -7.78
C LEU A 57 -19.91 -1.96 -7.16
N LYS A 58 -20.59 -1.88 -6.01
CA LYS A 58 -21.20 -3.04 -5.33
C LYS A 58 -22.25 -3.76 -6.18
N ASN A 59 -22.83 -3.08 -7.16
CA ASN A 59 -23.86 -3.63 -8.05
C ASN A 59 -23.29 -4.09 -9.41
N ILE A 60 -21.97 -4.19 -9.55
CA ILE A 60 -21.29 -4.58 -10.80
C ILE A 60 -20.62 -5.94 -10.58
N SER A 61 -20.70 -6.83 -11.58
CA SER A 61 -19.98 -8.11 -11.52
C SER A 61 -18.46 -7.88 -11.64
N ILE A 62 -17.66 -8.77 -11.04
CA ILE A 62 -16.20 -8.63 -11.09
C ILE A 62 -15.69 -8.79 -12.53
N GLU A 63 -16.35 -9.64 -13.33
CA GLU A 63 -16.03 -9.92 -14.72
C GLU A 63 -16.22 -8.68 -15.61
N GLU A 64 -17.30 -7.92 -15.42
CA GLU A 64 -17.54 -6.66 -16.12
C GLU A 64 -16.47 -5.62 -15.77
N ALA A 65 -16.17 -5.47 -14.47
CA ALA A 65 -15.14 -4.55 -14.00
C ALA A 65 -13.76 -4.92 -14.57
N TRP A 66 -13.42 -6.22 -14.56
CA TRP A 66 -12.17 -6.72 -15.12
C TRP A 66 -12.10 -6.53 -16.64
N GLY A 67 -13.19 -6.73 -17.36
CA GLY A 67 -13.27 -6.48 -18.81
C GLY A 67 -12.89 -5.04 -19.18
N VAL A 68 -13.38 -4.05 -18.41
CA VAL A 68 -13.01 -2.64 -18.61
C VAL A 68 -11.51 -2.40 -18.39
N LEU A 69 -10.94 -2.96 -17.32
CA LEU A 69 -9.52 -2.81 -17.00
C LEU A 69 -8.62 -3.50 -18.03
N ARG A 70 -8.98 -4.71 -18.44
CA ARG A 70 -8.28 -5.49 -19.46
C ARG A 70 -8.23 -4.78 -20.81
N ASN A 71 -9.35 -4.16 -21.22
CA ASN A 71 -9.42 -3.36 -22.45
C ASN A 71 -8.53 -2.10 -22.42
N ARG A 72 -8.13 -1.66 -21.22
CA ARG A 72 -7.18 -0.56 -21.00
C ARG A 72 -5.73 -1.04 -20.84
N GLY A 73 -5.46 -2.33 -21.03
CA GLY A 73 -4.12 -2.92 -20.90
C GLY A 73 -3.76 -3.42 -19.49
N TYR A 74 -4.68 -3.35 -18.52
CA TYR A 74 -4.45 -3.84 -17.16
C TYR A 74 -4.87 -5.30 -17.03
N HIS A 75 -3.98 -6.22 -17.43
CA HIS A 75 -4.29 -7.64 -17.49
C HIS A 75 -4.35 -8.34 -16.12
N ASN A 76 -3.55 -7.88 -15.16
CA ASN A 76 -3.36 -8.54 -13.85
C ASN A 76 -4.16 -7.84 -12.74
N GLN A 77 -5.49 -7.74 -12.92
CA GLN A 77 -6.40 -7.02 -11.99
C GLN A 77 -7.55 -7.90 -11.47
N PHE A 78 -7.44 -9.20 -11.67
CA PHE A 78 -8.38 -10.20 -11.20
C PHE A 78 -7.60 -11.34 -10.53
N GLU A 79 -8.13 -11.86 -9.44
CA GLU A 79 -7.63 -13.05 -8.77
C GLU A 79 -8.81 -13.97 -8.46
N GLY A 80 -8.65 -15.25 -8.80
CA GLY A 80 -9.65 -16.29 -8.66
C GLY A 80 -9.39 -17.18 -7.45
N ASP A 81 -10.08 -18.32 -7.39
CA ASP A 81 -9.82 -19.44 -6.46
C ASP A 81 -9.87 -19.10 -4.96
N TRP A 82 -10.45 -17.96 -4.59
CA TRP A 82 -10.74 -17.63 -3.20
C TRP A 82 -11.89 -18.47 -2.66
N GLN A 83 -11.74 -18.95 -1.41
CA GLN A 83 -12.85 -19.56 -0.70
C GLN A 83 -13.84 -18.47 -0.23
N VAL A 84 -15.04 -18.50 -0.78
CA VAL A 84 -16.11 -17.55 -0.41
C VAL A 84 -16.80 -18.03 0.87
N ILE A 85 -16.63 -17.28 1.95
CA ILE A 85 -17.26 -17.56 3.25
C ILE A 85 -18.74 -17.13 3.25
N TRP A 86 -19.09 -16.07 2.51
CA TRP A 86 -20.43 -15.48 2.46
C TRP A 86 -20.90 -15.31 1.01
N PRO A 87 -21.51 -16.34 0.39
CA PRO A 87 -21.82 -16.34 -1.04
C PRO A 87 -22.86 -15.30 -1.46
N ASP A 88 -23.79 -14.93 -0.57
CA ASP A 88 -24.87 -13.99 -0.86
C ASP A 88 -24.49 -12.52 -0.61
N SER A 89 -23.20 -12.21 -0.41
CA SER A 89 -22.73 -10.87 -0.07
C SER A 89 -21.60 -10.40 -0.96
N ALA A 90 -21.79 -9.25 -1.61
CA ALA A 90 -20.73 -8.54 -2.32
C ALA A 90 -20.10 -7.46 -1.42
N MET A 91 -18.80 -7.24 -1.58
CA MET A 91 -18.08 -6.16 -0.90
C MET A 91 -17.33 -5.26 -1.88
N THR A 92 -17.25 -3.99 -1.52
CA THR A 92 -16.43 -2.98 -2.22
C THR A 92 -15.78 -2.08 -1.20
N GLY A 93 -14.54 -1.67 -1.43
CA GLY A 93 -13.82 -0.86 -0.47
C GLY A 93 -12.56 -0.24 -1.04
N ARG A 94 -11.91 0.56 -0.21
CA ARG A 94 -10.56 1.08 -0.46
C ARG A 94 -9.60 0.13 0.24
N VAL A 95 -8.62 -0.37 -0.51
CA VAL A 95 -7.71 -1.40 0.01
C VAL A 95 -6.85 -0.86 1.17
N VAL A 96 -6.67 -1.70 2.19
CA VAL A 96 -5.60 -1.58 3.18
C VAL A 96 -4.72 -2.80 3.00
N THR A 97 -3.47 -2.59 2.62
CA THR A 97 -2.51 -3.66 2.36
C THR A 97 -1.75 -3.99 3.64
N ALA A 98 -1.69 -5.27 4.01
CA ALA A 98 -0.88 -5.76 5.10
C ALA A 98 0.11 -6.81 4.57
N GLN A 99 1.32 -6.82 5.13
CA GLN A 99 2.33 -7.83 4.84
C GLN A 99 2.66 -8.56 6.14
N TYR A 100 2.61 -9.88 6.09
CA TYR A 100 2.98 -10.75 7.20
C TYR A 100 4.27 -11.49 6.84
N MET A 101 5.07 -11.79 7.85
CA MET A 101 6.25 -12.63 7.74
C MET A 101 6.16 -13.75 8.78
N PRO A 102 6.75 -14.93 8.53
CA PRO A 102 6.78 -16.00 9.53
C PRO A 102 7.42 -15.53 10.84
N LEU A 103 6.87 -15.99 11.96
CA LEU A 103 7.48 -15.77 13.26
C LEU A 103 8.87 -16.43 13.29
N ARG A 104 9.87 -15.67 13.72
CA ARG A 104 11.24 -16.13 13.92
C ARG A 104 11.60 -16.00 15.40
N PRO A 105 11.17 -16.95 16.26
CA PRO A 105 11.42 -16.89 17.70
C PRO A 105 12.90 -17.14 18.05
N ASP A 106 13.69 -17.53 17.06
CA ASP A 106 15.12 -17.81 17.13
C ASP A 106 16.03 -16.58 16.89
N LEU A 107 15.46 -15.44 16.46
CA LEU A 107 16.17 -14.18 16.24
C LEU A 107 16.06 -13.23 17.44
#